data_AF-A0AAV9N4X0-F1
#
_entry.id   AF-A0AAV9N4X0-F1
#
_cell.length_a   1.000
_cell.length_b   1.000
_cell.length_c   1.000
_cell.angle_alpha   90.00
_cell.angle_beta   90.00
_cell.angle_gamma   90.00
#
_symmetry.space_group_name_H-M   'P 1'
#
loop_
_entity.id
_entity.type
_entity.pdbx_description
1 polymer ?
#
loop_
_entity_poly.entity_id
_entity_poly.type
_entity_poly.pdbx_seq_one_letter_code
_entity_poly.pdbx_strand_id
1 'polypeptide(L)'
;MSGQSNVGNSGVYEAGDQRNPPDSEKPENQSTPYEEGKENSHKDNDPKDERSIANRLAQADPQNDDESGKDKTEEQKAGEVDPTAPARMHGNEPSRGAKIDKQLQDEEAEIIRKMDEKKKQKS
;
A
#
# COMPACT_ATOMS: atom_id res chain seq x y z
N MET A 1 20.53 24.66 -36.40
CA MET A 1 19.27 25.03 -35.72
C MET A 1 19.23 24.27 -34.41
N SER A 2 19.36 24.98 -33.29
CA SER A 2 19.42 24.46 -31.92
C SER A 2 18.03 24.08 -31.42
N GLY A 3 17.90 22.87 -30.86
CA GLY A 3 16.67 22.41 -30.23
C GLY A 3 16.39 23.19 -28.96
N GLN A 4 15.38 24.05 -28.99
CA GLN A 4 14.92 24.83 -27.85
C GLN A 4 14.02 23.93 -26.97
N SER A 5 14.56 23.35 -25.90
CA SER A 5 13.76 22.72 -24.84
C SER A 5 13.35 23.77 -23.80
N ASN A 6 12.14 23.66 -23.23
CA ASN A 6 11.63 24.55 -22.17
C ASN A 6 12.45 24.51 -20.86
N VAL A 7 13.41 23.57 -20.77
CA VAL A 7 14.16 23.26 -19.56
C VAL A 7 15.66 23.59 -19.68
N GLY A 8 16.07 24.26 -20.77
CA GLY A 8 17.46 24.72 -20.94
C GLY A 8 18.45 23.63 -21.41
N ASN A 9 19.72 24.02 -21.48
CA ASN A 9 20.82 23.19 -22.00
C ASN A 9 21.05 21.95 -21.10
N SER A 10 21.08 20.75 -21.69
CA SER A 10 21.16 19.47 -20.95
C SER A 10 22.44 19.32 -20.10
N GLY A 11 23.49 20.09 -20.40
CA GLY A 11 24.72 20.12 -19.62
C GLY A 11 24.60 20.76 -18.23
N VAL A 12 23.49 21.45 -17.92
CA VAL A 12 23.25 22.05 -16.59
C VAL A 12 22.73 21.02 -15.58
N TYR A 13 22.13 19.93 -16.06
CA TYR A 13 21.72 18.81 -15.22
C TYR A 13 22.91 17.87 -15.04
N GLU A 14 23.87 18.34 -14.25
CA GLU A 14 25.02 17.55 -13.84
C GLU A 14 24.50 16.40 -12.97
N ALA A 15 24.30 15.24 -13.60
CA ALA A 15 23.67 14.07 -13.00
C ALA A 15 24.50 13.41 -11.88
N GLY A 16 25.54 14.10 -11.38
CA GLY A 16 26.41 13.61 -10.31
C GLY A 16 25.66 13.42 -8.99
N ASP A 17 24.71 14.31 -8.66
CA ASP A 17 23.90 14.24 -7.44
C ASP A 17 22.60 13.41 -7.61
N GLN A 18 22.25 13.05 -8.86
CA GLN A 18 21.05 12.25 -9.17
C GLN A 18 21.36 10.77 -9.43
N ARG A 19 22.64 10.43 -9.65
CA ARG A 19 23.06 9.05 -9.91
C ARG A 19 23.62 8.45 -8.64
N ASN A 20 22.93 7.44 -8.12
CA ASN A 20 23.57 6.52 -7.18
C ASN A 20 24.65 5.75 -7.96
N PRO A 21 25.93 5.79 -7.55
CA PRO A 21 26.99 5.05 -8.23
C PRO A 21 26.66 3.55 -8.16
N PRO A 22 26.96 2.78 -9.23
CA PRO A 22 26.84 1.33 -9.20
C PRO A 22 27.74 0.77 -8.10
N ASP A 23 27.35 -0.38 -7.51
CA ASP A 23 28.09 -0.98 -6.38
C ASP A 23 29.57 -1.25 -6.71
N SER A 24 29.91 -1.44 -7.98
CA SER A 24 31.28 -1.61 -8.48
C SER A 24 32.15 -0.34 -8.39
N GLU A 25 31.55 0.84 -8.26
CA GLU A 25 32.23 2.14 -8.19
C GLU A 25 32.16 2.78 -6.79
N LYS A 26 31.46 2.13 -5.84
CA LYS A 26 31.48 2.55 -4.44
C LYS A 26 32.86 2.23 -3.85
N PRO A 27 33.57 3.19 -3.24
CA PRO A 27 34.84 2.90 -2.61
C PRO A 27 34.63 1.89 -1.47
N GLU A 28 35.48 0.87 -1.37
CA GLU A 28 35.42 -0.20 -0.34
C GLU A 28 35.36 0.32 1.11
N ASN A 29 35.68 1.60 1.32
CA ASN A 29 35.69 2.31 2.60
C ASN A 29 34.53 3.31 2.77
N GLN A 30 33.45 3.21 2.00
CA GLN A 30 32.20 3.84 2.44
C GLN A 30 31.76 3.12 3.71
N SER A 31 31.82 3.85 4.81
CA SER A 31 31.10 3.51 6.05
C SER A 31 29.76 2.91 5.69
N THR A 32 29.46 1.73 6.23
CA THR A 32 28.09 1.21 6.32
C THR A 32 27.16 2.38 6.57
N PRO A 33 26.12 2.61 5.75
CA PRO A 33 25.18 3.71 5.97
C PRO A 33 24.80 3.67 7.45
N TYR A 34 25.28 4.66 8.20
CA TYR A 34 25.02 4.72 9.63
C TYR A 34 23.49 4.77 9.70
N GLU A 35 22.86 3.74 10.28
CA GLU A 35 21.39 3.54 10.36
C GLU A 35 20.75 2.58 9.33
N GLU A 36 21.49 1.81 8.54
CA GLU A 36 20.85 0.65 7.91
C GLU A 36 20.44 -0.36 8.99
N GLY A 37 19.13 -0.57 9.14
CA GLY A 37 18.59 -1.51 10.11
C GLY A 37 19.16 -2.90 9.87
N LYS A 38 19.59 -3.59 10.94
CA LYS A 38 20.14 -4.95 10.83
C LYS A 38 19.16 -5.85 10.09
N GLU A 39 19.68 -6.72 9.21
CA GLU A 39 18.86 -7.71 8.51
C GLU A 39 17.95 -8.45 9.49
N ASN A 40 16.65 -8.52 9.17
CA ASN A 40 15.58 -9.13 9.98
C ASN A 40 15.14 -8.35 11.22
N SER A 41 15.54 -7.09 11.42
CA SER A 41 15.07 -6.26 12.55
C SER A 41 13.54 -6.08 12.61
N HIS A 42 12.83 -6.32 11.51
CA HIS A 42 11.37 -6.25 11.42
C HIS A 42 10.67 -7.60 11.65
N LYS A 43 11.41 -8.69 11.86
CA LYS A 43 10.84 -10.03 12.06
C LYS A 43 10.72 -10.34 13.53
N ASP A 44 9.48 -10.34 14.04
CA ASP A 44 9.20 -10.64 15.45
C ASP A 44 9.63 -12.08 15.86
N ASN A 45 9.72 -13.00 14.90
CA ASN A 45 10.16 -14.38 15.07
C ASN A 45 11.59 -14.65 14.57
N ASP A 46 12.47 -13.63 14.51
CA ASP A 46 13.86 -13.84 14.07
C ASP A 46 14.58 -14.89 14.95
N PRO A 47 15.17 -15.95 14.37
CA PRO A 47 15.97 -16.92 15.12
C PRO A 47 17.22 -16.32 15.78
N LYS A 48 17.69 -15.14 15.31
CA LYS A 48 18.82 -14.40 15.87
C LYS A 48 18.41 -13.38 16.94
N ASP A 49 17.14 -13.34 17.30
CA ASP A 49 16.64 -12.48 18.36
C ASP A 49 16.98 -13.06 19.75
N GLU A 50 17.49 -12.20 20.62
CA GLU A 50 17.92 -12.53 21.98
C GLU A 50 16.75 -12.63 22.98
N ARG A 51 15.54 -12.24 22.59
CA ARG A 51 14.32 -12.44 23.38
C ARG A 51 14.03 -13.94 23.55
N SER A 52 13.53 -14.30 24.74
CA SER A 52 13.12 -15.67 25.03
C SER A 52 12.04 -16.15 24.05
N ILE A 53 11.98 -17.46 23.79
CA ILE A 53 11.00 -18.05 22.86
C ILE A 53 9.57 -17.66 23.23
N ALA A 54 9.24 -17.67 24.53
CA ALA A 54 7.93 -17.27 25.03
C ALA A 54 7.62 -15.79 24.75
N ASN A 55 8.61 -14.89 24.91
CA ASN A 55 8.42 -13.47 24.64
C ASN A 55 8.30 -13.17 23.14
N ARG A 56 9.02 -13.92 22.29
CA ARG A 56 8.90 -13.80 20.83
C ARG A 56 7.53 -14.23 20.34
N LEU A 57 7.07 -15.39 20.81
CA LEU A 57 5.73 -15.90 20.49
C LEU A 57 4.64 -14.93 20.97
N ALA A 58 4.68 -14.49 22.24
CA ALA A 58 3.66 -13.57 22.76
C ALA A 58 3.57 -12.22 22.00
N GLN A 59 4.67 -11.75 21.41
CA GLN A 59 4.65 -10.55 20.57
C GLN A 59 4.20 -10.85 19.13
N ALA A 60 4.50 -12.03 18.61
CA ALA A 60 4.10 -12.46 17.28
C ALA A 60 2.62 -12.90 17.22
N ASP A 61 2.08 -13.47 18.29
CA ASP A 61 0.70 -13.97 18.36
C ASP A 61 -0.36 -12.95 17.90
N PRO A 62 -0.38 -11.67 18.37
CA PRO A 62 -1.36 -10.69 17.92
C PRO A 62 -1.17 -10.22 16.46
N GLN A 63 -0.13 -10.67 15.75
CA GLN A 63 0.06 -10.42 14.31
C GLN A 63 -0.17 -11.69 13.46
N ASN A 64 -0.16 -12.88 14.06
CA ASN A 64 -0.22 -14.16 13.36
C ASN A 64 -1.55 -14.90 13.53
N ASP A 65 -2.48 -14.37 14.34
CA ASP A 65 -3.86 -14.86 14.30
C ASP A 65 -4.48 -14.53 12.93
N ASP A 66 -5.12 -15.48 12.27
CA ASP A 66 -5.95 -15.20 11.07
C ASP A 66 -7.11 -14.21 11.40
N GLU A 67 -7.42 -14.05 12.69
CA GLU A 67 -8.34 -13.05 13.26
C GLU A 67 -7.65 -11.71 13.59
N SER A 68 -6.31 -11.64 13.55
CA SER A 68 -5.52 -10.42 13.75
C SER A 68 -5.59 -9.42 12.58
N GLY A 69 -6.62 -9.55 11.75
CA GLY A 69 -7.20 -8.39 11.10
C GLY A 69 -7.66 -7.44 12.18
N LYS A 70 -6.74 -6.57 12.66
CA LYS A 70 -6.95 -5.49 13.62
C LYS A 70 -8.41 -5.09 13.60
N ASP A 71 -9.09 -5.16 14.75
CA ASP A 71 -10.52 -4.83 14.86
C ASP A 71 -10.86 -3.67 13.95
N LYS A 72 -11.52 -3.98 12.83
CA LYS A 72 -11.74 -2.97 11.80
C LYS A 72 -12.53 -1.85 12.44
N THR A 73 -12.00 -0.64 12.33
CA THR A 73 -12.72 0.53 12.83
C THR A 73 -14.05 0.65 12.08
N GLU A 74 -15.02 1.36 12.67
CA GLU A 74 -16.31 1.59 12.01
C GLU A 74 -16.14 2.22 10.63
N GLU A 75 -15.14 3.09 10.48
CA GLU A 75 -14.76 3.68 9.20
C GLU A 75 -14.24 2.65 8.19
N GLN A 76 -13.36 1.73 8.62
CA GLN A 76 -12.85 0.66 7.75
C GLN A 76 -13.97 -0.27 7.29
N LYS A 77 -14.89 -0.62 8.20
CA LYS A 77 -16.08 -1.42 7.88
C LYS A 77 -16.99 -0.69 6.90
N ALA A 78 -17.19 0.62 7.08
CA ALA A 78 -17.97 1.44 6.17
C ALA A 78 -17.34 1.53 4.77
N GLY A 79 -16.01 1.65 4.69
CA GLY A 79 -15.26 1.67 3.44
C GLY A 79 -15.29 0.37 2.65
N GLU A 80 -15.42 -0.78 3.33
CA GLU A 80 -15.58 -2.09 2.68
C GLU A 80 -16.94 -2.25 2.00
N VAL A 81 -17.97 -1.58 2.51
CA VAL A 81 -19.33 -1.61 1.94
C VAL A 81 -19.51 -0.52 0.89
N ASP A 82 -19.03 0.70 1.17
CA ASP A 82 -19.12 1.84 0.26
C ASP A 82 -17.74 2.49 0.10
N PRO A 83 -17.12 2.38 -1.09
CA PRO A 83 -15.79 2.95 -1.33
C PRO A 83 -15.75 4.48 -1.19
N THR A 84 -16.91 5.16 -1.22
CA THR A 84 -17.03 6.61 -1.04
C THR A 84 -17.23 7.04 0.42
N ALA A 85 -17.51 6.12 1.33
CA ALA A 85 -17.85 6.43 2.72
C ALA A 85 -16.71 7.09 3.52
N PRO A 86 -15.45 6.61 3.47
CA PRO A 86 -14.37 7.20 4.27
C PRO A 86 -14.15 8.68 3.92
N ALA A 87 -14.11 9.02 2.63
CA ALA A 87 -13.96 10.40 2.19
C ALA A 87 -15.12 11.30 2.67
N ARG A 88 -16.36 10.81 2.60
CA ARG A 88 -17.55 11.55 3.06
C ARG A 88 -17.57 11.74 4.57
N MET A 89 -17.15 10.73 5.35
CA MET A 89 -17.07 10.81 6.81
C MET A 89 -16.10 11.91 7.26
N HIS A 90 -15.02 12.13 6.51
CA HIS A 90 -14.05 13.20 6.75
C HIS A 90 -14.42 14.54 6.08
N GLY A 91 -15.61 14.65 5.46
CA GLY A 91 -16.05 15.88 4.77
C GLY A 91 -15.32 16.19 3.46
N ASN A 92 -14.57 15.23 2.92
CA ASN A 92 -13.81 15.36 1.68
C ASN A 92 -14.61 14.85 0.47
N GLU A 93 -14.23 15.32 -0.71
CA GLU A 93 -14.77 14.76 -1.95
C GLU A 93 -14.15 13.37 -2.24
N PRO A 94 -14.97 12.34 -2.52
CA PRO A 94 -14.45 11.02 -2.90
C PRO A 94 -13.59 11.07 -4.16
N SER A 95 -12.56 10.23 -4.22
CA SER A 95 -11.68 10.12 -5.38
C SER A 95 -12.46 9.66 -6.62
N ARG A 96 -11.90 9.93 -7.81
CA ARG A 96 -12.50 9.44 -9.07
C ARG A 96 -12.64 7.93 -9.08
N GLY A 97 -11.65 7.20 -8.56
CA GLY A 97 -11.70 5.74 -8.45
C GLY A 97 -12.85 5.26 -7.57
N ALA A 98 -12.96 5.78 -6.34
CA ALA A 98 -14.04 5.42 -5.42
C ALA A 98 -15.44 5.69 -5.99
N LYS A 99 -15.60 6.76 -6.78
CA LYS A 99 -16.85 7.05 -7.49
C LYS A 99 -17.16 6.00 -8.57
N ILE A 100 -16.16 5.59 -9.35
CA ILE A 100 -16.32 4.57 -10.39
C ILE A 100 -16.63 3.21 -9.75
N ASP A 101 -15.91 2.83 -8.70
CA ASP A 101 -16.13 1.57 -7.99
C ASP A 101 -17.57 1.47 -7.46
N LYS A 102 -18.09 2.57 -6.89
CA LYS A 102 -19.49 2.65 -6.46
C LYS A 102 -20.48 2.51 -7.62
N GLN A 103 -20.23 3.17 -8.75
CA GLN A 103 -21.09 3.06 -9.93
C GLN A 103 -21.14 1.61 -10.45
N LEU A 104 -19.99 0.94 -10.52
CA LEU A 104 -19.92 -0.46 -10.93
C LEU A 104 -20.69 -1.37 -9.97
N GLN A 105 -20.53 -1.19 -8.66
CA GLN A 105 -21.28 -1.94 -7.64
C GLN A 105 -22.79 -1.76 -7.79
N ASP A 106 -23.26 -0.53 -8.02
CA ASP A 106 -24.68 -0.22 -8.20
C ASP A 106 -25.23 -0.87 -9.49
N GLU A 107 -24.49 -0.78 -10.60
CA GLU A 107 -24.84 -1.41 -11.88
C GLU A 107 -24.91 -2.94 -11.77
N GLU A 108 -23.91 -3.56 -11.13
CA GLU A 108 -23.86 -5.00 -10.89
C GLU A 108 -25.04 -5.47 -10.02
N ALA A 109 -25.35 -4.73 -8.95
CA ALA A 109 -26.48 -5.04 -8.09
C ALA A 109 -27.81 -4.99 -8.84
N GLU A 110 -28.00 -4.05 -9.77
CA GLU A 110 -29.18 -4.01 -10.63
C GLU A 110 -29.25 -5.21 -11.58
N ILE A 111 -28.12 -5.58 -12.19
CA ILE A 111 -28.06 -6.73 -13.11
C ILE A 111 -28.42 -8.01 -12.35
N ILE A 112 -27.86 -8.20 -11.15
CA ILE A 112 -28.14 -9.36 -10.30
C ILE A 112 -29.64 -9.41 -9.95
N ARG A 113 -30.23 -8.28 -9.52
CA ARG A 113 -31.68 -8.20 -9.24
C ARG A 113 -32.53 -8.60 -10.45
N LYS A 114 -32.24 -8.04 -11.63
CA LYS A 114 -32.95 -8.36 -12.88
C LYS A 114 -32.79 -9.84 -13.23
N MET A 115 -31.62 -10.43 -12.99
CA MET A 115 -31.37 -11.86 -13.23
C MET A 115 -32.14 -12.76 -12.26
N ASP A 116 -32.22 -12.38 -10.98
CA ASP A 116 -32.95 -13.13 -9.97
C ASP A 116 -34.47 -13.08 -10.19
N GLU A 117 -34.99 -11.92 -10.60
CA GLU A 117 -36.40 -11.79 -11.02
C GLU A 117 -36.73 -12.68 -12.22
N LYS A 118 -35.87 -12.68 -13.24
CA LYS A 118 -36.02 -13.56 -14.41
C LYS A 118 -35.96 -15.04 -14.02
N LYS A 119 -35.09 -15.43 -13.08
CA LYS A 119 -35.03 -16.80 -12.55
C LYS A 119 -36.33 -17.19 -11.83
N LYS A 120 -36.87 -16.30 -10.99
CA LYS A 120 -38.14 -16.53 -10.29
C LYS A 120 -39.32 -16.65 -11.24
N GLN A 121 -39.35 -15.89 -12.34
CA GLN A 121 -40.39 -15.99 -13.37
C GLN A 121 -40.31 -17.27 -14.21
N LYS A 122 -39.15 -17.95 -14.24
CA LYS A 122 -38.91 -19.17 -15.00
C LYS A 122 -39.12 -20.45 -14.18
N SER A 123 -39.16 -20.33 -12.85
CA SER A 123 -39.49 -21.42 -11.91
C SER A 123 -40.99 -21.51 -11.67
#